data_AF-A0A7C0ZZN3-F1
#
_entry.id   AF-A0A7C0ZZN3-F1
#
_cell.length_a   1.000
_cell.length_b   1.000
_cell.length_c   1.000
_cell.angle_alpha   90.00
_cell.angle_beta   90.00
_cell.angle_gamma   90.00
#
_symmetry.space_group_name_H-M   'P 1'
#
loop_
_entity.id
_entity.type
_entity.pdbx_description
1 polymer ?
#
loop_
_entity_poly.entity_id
_entity_poly.type
_entity_poly.pdbx_seq_one_letter_code
_entity_poly.pdbx_strand_id
1 'polypeptide(L)'
;MEKTLRLPDRFKTLWYFSKAPSLHDKLSVIGFFLKRLFNVRADDELKAKIDPNNLIINFVPSQGELRPYNDIFLNAGFDRYPDFAPENCGVVFDCGANIGLFTLRAALNRKTEVFSFEPNPAVFKR
;
A
#
# COMPACT_ATOMS: atom_id res chain seq x y z
N MET A 1 -0.34 23.12 4.96
CA MET A 1 0.98 22.85 4.36
C MET A 1 1.32 21.39 4.64
N GLU A 2 0.94 20.48 3.75
CA GLU A 2 1.14 19.04 3.91
C GLU A 2 2.64 18.71 3.90
N LYS A 3 3.16 18.27 5.04
CA LYS A 3 4.47 17.63 5.10
C LYS A 3 4.33 16.22 4.57
N THR A 4 4.18 16.09 3.25
CA THR A 4 4.42 14.82 2.56
C THR A 4 5.84 14.40 2.97
N LEU A 5 5.97 13.33 3.74
CA LEU A 5 7.27 12.85 4.22
C LEU A 5 8.04 12.32 3.00
N ARG A 6 8.71 13.22 2.26
CA ARG A 6 9.61 12.85 1.18
C ARG A 6 10.88 12.28 1.80
N LEU A 7 10.84 11.01 2.20
CA LEU A 7 12.06 10.28 2.54
C LEU A 7 12.98 10.32 1.32
N PRO A 8 14.22 10.84 1.45
CA PRO A 8 15.19 10.78 0.36
C PRO A 8 15.34 9.33 -0.10
N ASP A 9 15.56 9.09 -1.40
CA ASP A 9 15.53 7.73 -1.97
C ASP A 9 16.46 6.73 -1.24
N ARG A 10 17.56 7.22 -0.64
CA ARG A 10 18.48 6.42 0.20
C ARG A 10 17.84 5.90 1.50
N PHE A 11 16.94 6.66 2.11
CA PHE A 11 16.21 6.23 3.30
C PHE A 11 15.11 5.22 2.96
N LYS A 12 14.57 5.24 1.74
CA LYS A 12 13.59 4.24 1.28
C LYS A 12 14.24 2.87 1.15
N THR A 13 15.43 2.79 0.55
CA THR A 13 16.18 1.53 0.45
C THR A 13 16.41 0.90 1.82
N LEU A 14 16.88 1.71 2.79
CA LEU A 14 17.10 1.25 4.16
C LEU A 14 15.80 0.81 4.84
N TRP A 15 14.72 1.56 4.65
CA TRP A 15 13.41 1.20 5.19
C TRP A 15 12.91 -0.14 4.62
N TYR A 16 12.93 -0.31 3.30
CA TYR A 16 12.53 -1.57 2.65
C TYR A 16 13.39 -2.75 3.09
N PHE A 17 14.71 -2.54 3.15
CA PHE A 17 15.63 -3.57 3.61
C PHE A 17 15.36 -3.97 5.07
N SER A 18 15.01 -3.00 5.94
CA SER A 18 14.66 -3.27 7.34
C SER A 18 13.34 -4.01 7.50
N LYS A 19 12.40 -3.80 6.57
CA LYS A 19 11.04 -4.37 6.61
C LYS A 19 10.89 -5.64 5.78
N ALA A 20 11.90 -6.03 5.01
CA ALA A 20 11.89 -7.27 4.24
C ALA A 20 11.78 -8.49 5.18
N PRO A 21 10.80 -9.41 4.95
CA PRO A 21 10.51 -10.50 5.88
C PRO A 21 11.54 -11.63 5.87
N SER A 22 12.36 -11.75 4.84
CA SER A 22 13.37 -12.80 4.71
C SER A 22 14.69 -12.30 4.09
N LEU A 23 15.73 -13.15 4.16
CA LEU A 23 17.02 -12.87 3.52
C LEU A 23 16.88 -12.77 1.99
N HIS A 24 16.02 -13.61 1.40
CA HIS A 24 15.70 -13.57 -0.03
C HIS A 24 15.09 -12.21 -0.42
N ASP A 25 14.16 -11.70 0.39
CA ASP A 25 13.51 -10.41 0.13
C ASP A 25 14.46 -9.22 0.35
N LYS A 26 15.44 -9.35 1.26
CA LYS A 26 16.52 -8.35 1.40
C LYS A 26 17.40 -8.28 0.17
N LEU A 27 17.72 -9.43 -0.44
CA LEU A 27 18.47 -9.50 -1.69
C LEU A 27 17.66 -8.94 -2.86
N SER A 28 16.35 -9.17 -2.90
CA SER A 28 15.48 -8.60 -3.94
C SER A 28 15.40 -7.07 -3.84
N VAL A 29 15.42 -6.49 -2.63
CA VAL A 29 15.55 -5.03 -2.44
C VAL A 29 16.84 -4.52 -3.09
N ILE A 30 17.99 -5.11 -2.81
CA ILE A 30 19.27 -4.70 -3.41
C ILE A 30 19.23 -4.82 -4.93
N GLY A 31 18.78 -5.98 -5.43
CA GLY A 31 18.65 -6.25 -6.86
C GLY A 31 17.73 -5.25 -7.57
N PHE A 32 16.61 -4.89 -6.95
CA PHE A 32 15.68 -3.87 -7.46
C PHE A 32 16.36 -2.50 -7.63
N PHE A 33 17.07 -2.02 -6.62
CA PHE A 33 17.73 -0.70 -6.71
C PHE A 33 18.88 -0.68 -7.72
N LEU A 34 19.55 -1.82 -7.95
CA LEU A 34 20.52 -1.96 -9.04
C LEU A 34 19.82 -1.94 -10.41
N LYS A 35 18.71 -2.68 -10.57
CA LYS A 35 17.91 -2.69 -11.81
C LYS A 35 17.33 -1.31 -12.14
N ARG A 36 16.97 -0.52 -11.13
CA ARG A 36 16.45 0.85 -11.30
C ARG A 36 17.40 1.79 -12.05
N LEU A 37 18.70 1.50 -12.09
CA LEU A 37 19.68 2.26 -12.86
C LEU A 37 19.58 2.01 -14.38
N PHE A 38 18.91 0.94 -14.81
CA PHE A 38 18.89 0.49 -16.21
C PHE A 38 17.48 0.26 -16.75
N ASN A 39 16.64 -0.54 -16.07
CA ASN A 39 15.25 -0.79 -16.45
C ASN A 39 14.49 -1.48 -15.31
N VAL A 40 13.29 -0.99 -14.96
CA VAL A 40 12.40 -1.60 -13.95
C VAL A 40 11.19 -2.17 -14.66
N ARG A 41 10.84 -3.43 -14.35
CA ARG A 41 9.65 -4.09 -14.86
C ARG A 41 8.56 -4.16 -13.79
N ALA A 42 7.32 -4.38 -14.22
CA ALA A 42 6.17 -4.47 -13.33
C ALA A 42 6.23 -5.69 -12.39
N ASP A 43 6.96 -6.75 -12.77
CA ASP A 43 7.21 -7.96 -11.97
C ASP A 43 8.33 -7.81 -10.93
N ASP A 44 9.01 -6.66 -10.87
CA ASP A 44 10.07 -6.38 -9.89
C ASP A 44 9.51 -5.94 -8.51
N GLU A 45 8.54 -6.70 -7.99
CA GLU A 45 7.87 -6.45 -6.71
C GLU A 45 8.83 -6.58 -5.51
N LEU A 46 8.61 -5.74 -4.48
CA LEU A 46 9.25 -5.85 -3.18
C LEU A 46 8.25 -6.28 -2.11
N LYS A 47 8.74 -7.02 -1.11
CA LYS A 47 7.95 -7.46 0.04
C LYS A 47 8.35 -6.66 1.28
N ALA A 48 7.36 -6.09 1.98
CA ALA A 48 7.55 -5.50 3.30
C ALA A 48 6.59 -6.12 4.30
N LYS A 49 7.10 -6.38 5.50
CA LYS A 49 6.35 -6.80 6.67
C LYS A 49 6.03 -5.58 7.52
N ILE A 50 4.74 -5.29 7.67
CA ILE A 50 4.24 -4.20 8.51
C ILE A 50 3.86 -4.78 9.89
N ASP A 51 4.61 -4.34 10.89
CA ASP A 51 4.33 -4.62 12.31
C ASP A 51 3.17 -3.73 12.80
N PRO A 52 2.40 -4.14 13.83
CA PRO A 52 2.58 -5.33 14.67
C PRO A 52 1.89 -6.61 14.13
N ASN A 53 1.07 -6.51 13.09
CA ASN A 53 0.15 -7.59 12.70
C ASN A 53 0.76 -8.64 11.75
N ASN A 54 2.08 -8.65 11.55
CA ASN A 54 2.77 -9.51 10.58
C ASN A 54 2.20 -9.40 9.14
N LEU A 55 1.62 -8.26 8.77
CA LEU A 55 1.03 -8.08 7.45
C LEU A 55 2.16 -8.00 6.40
N ILE A 56 2.15 -8.90 5.41
CA ILE A 56 3.10 -8.87 4.30
C ILE A 56 2.43 -8.19 3.11
N ILE A 57 3.05 -7.11 2.63
CA ILE A 57 2.61 -6.35 1.46
C ILE A 57 3.63 -6.57 0.35
N ASN A 58 3.15 -6.93 -0.85
CA ASN A 58 3.91 -6.88 -2.09
C ASN A 58 3.59 -5.55 -2.78
N PHE A 59 4.60 -4.80 -3.20
CA PHE A 59 4.39 -3.52 -3.90
C PHE A 59 5.50 -3.29 -4.93
N VAL A 60 5.16 -2.60 -6.01
CA VAL A 60 6.10 -2.13 -7.02
C VAL A 60 6.61 -0.75 -6.59
N PRO A 61 7.93 -0.53 -6.39
CA PRO A 61 8.46 0.73 -5.84
C PRO A 61 8.42 1.92 -6.82
N SER A 62 7.39 2.02 -7.65
CA SER A 62 7.08 3.14 -8.55
C SER A 62 6.29 4.27 -7.86
N GLN A 63 6.11 4.21 -6.53
CA GLN A 63 5.30 5.10 -5.68
C GLN A 63 3.79 4.86 -5.71
N GLY A 64 3.31 3.85 -6.44
CA GLY A 64 1.89 3.57 -6.61
C GLY A 64 1.18 3.10 -5.34
N GLU A 65 1.71 2.11 -4.61
CA GLU A 65 0.93 1.41 -3.56
C GLU A 65 1.15 1.93 -2.13
N LEU A 66 2.32 2.49 -1.82
CA LEU A 66 2.57 3.10 -0.50
C LEU A 66 1.90 4.45 -0.33
N ARG A 67 1.60 5.13 -1.43
CA ARG A 67 0.91 6.41 -1.40
C ARG A 67 -0.53 6.25 -0.89
N PRO A 68 -1.34 5.29 -1.37
CA PRO A 68 -2.61 4.91 -0.77
C PRO A 68 -2.50 4.59 0.73
N TYR A 69 -1.51 3.79 1.14
CA TYR A 69 -1.31 3.48 2.57
C TYR A 69 -1.11 4.74 3.42
N ASN A 70 -0.19 5.60 3.00
CA ASN A 70 0.11 6.82 3.71
C ASN A 70 -1.08 7.79 3.73
N ASP A 71 -1.81 7.91 2.63
CA ASP A 71 -2.99 8.78 2.55
C ASP A 71 -4.17 8.26 3.39
N ILE A 72 -4.42 6.95 3.37
CA ILE A 72 -5.53 6.33 4.12
C ILE A 72 -5.26 6.33 5.63
N PHE A 73 -4.07 5.92 6.07
CA PHE A 73 -3.81 5.61 7.48
C PHE A 73 -2.99 6.66 8.24
N LEU A 74 -2.16 7.46 7.56
CA LEU A 74 -1.27 8.43 8.23
C LEU A 74 -1.74 9.86 8.03
N ASN A 75 -2.11 10.23 6.80
CA ASN A 75 -2.60 11.57 6.51
C ASN A 75 -4.10 11.73 6.79
N ALA A 76 -4.83 10.62 7.01
CA ALA A 76 -6.27 10.60 7.16
C ALA A 76 -6.94 11.44 6.06
N GLY A 77 -6.49 11.25 4.81
CA GLY A 77 -6.77 12.16 3.70
C GLY A 77 -8.26 12.26 3.35
N PHE A 78 -9.06 11.29 3.81
CA PHE A 78 -10.50 11.30 3.65
C PHE A 78 -11.24 11.99 4.81
N ASP A 79 -10.70 11.94 6.02
CA ASP A 79 -11.28 12.47 7.26
C ASP A 79 -11.37 14.00 7.25
N ARG A 80 -10.62 14.66 6.34
CA ARG A 80 -10.78 16.08 6.03
C ARG A 80 -12.16 16.43 5.45
N TYR A 81 -12.90 15.45 4.97
CA TYR A 81 -14.25 15.61 4.43
C TYR A 81 -15.25 15.08 5.46
N PRO A 82 -16.00 15.95 6.15
CA PRO A 82 -16.88 15.53 7.24
C PRO A 82 -18.01 14.59 6.79
N ASP A 83 -18.40 14.65 5.51
CA ASP A 83 -19.41 13.77 4.93
C ASP A 83 -18.85 12.41 4.52
N PHE A 84 -17.52 12.25 4.53
CA PHE A 84 -16.88 10.96 4.29
C PHE A 84 -16.88 10.13 5.58
N ALA A 85 -18.02 9.50 5.85
CA ALA A 85 -18.26 8.69 7.05
C ALA A 85 -18.66 7.26 6.66
N PRO A 86 -17.75 6.46 6.08
CA PRO A 86 -18.04 5.09 5.66
C PRO A 86 -18.57 4.21 6.80
N GLU A 87 -18.25 4.56 8.05
CA GLU A 87 -18.74 3.90 9.24
C GLU A 87 -20.25 3.99 9.47
N ASN A 88 -20.90 4.98 8.86
CA ASN A 88 -22.34 5.21 8.94
C ASN A 88 -23.07 4.58 7.75
N CYS A 89 -22.36 3.96 6.82
CA CYS A 89 -22.93 3.33 5.64
C CYS A 89 -23.15 1.83 5.88
N GLY A 90 -24.29 1.32 5.42
CA GLY A 90 -24.54 -0.13 5.37
C GLY A 90 -23.75 -0.82 4.25
N VAL A 91 -23.47 -0.10 3.17
CA VAL A 91 -22.73 -0.60 2.00
C VAL A 91 -21.73 0.45 1.52
N VAL A 92 -20.51 0.01 1.17
CA VAL A 92 -19.44 0.82 0.58
C VAL A 92 -18.95 0.19 -0.72
N PHE A 93 -18.80 1.01 -1.75
CA PHE A 93 -18.16 0.61 -3.02
C PHE A 93 -16.74 1.18 -3.05
N ASP A 94 -15.72 0.32 -2.98
CA ASP A 94 -14.31 0.69 -3.11
C ASP A 94 -13.88 0.55 -4.58
N CYS A 95 -13.90 1.67 -5.31
CA CYS A 95 -13.57 1.73 -6.73
C CYS A 95 -12.08 2.06 -6.92
N GLY A 96 -11.33 1.14 -7.54
CA GLY A 96 -9.87 1.24 -7.59
C GLY A 96 -9.25 0.75 -6.29
N ALA A 97 -9.76 -0.36 -5.78
CA ALA A 97 -9.42 -0.91 -4.47
C ALA A 97 -7.92 -1.21 -4.31
N ASN A 98 -7.18 -1.34 -5.42
CA ASN A 98 -5.78 -1.69 -5.44
C ASN A 98 -5.59 -2.95 -4.57
N ILE A 99 -4.58 -2.99 -3.71
CA ILE A 99 -4.34 -4.09 -2.76
C ILE A 99 -5.34 -4.14 -1.57
N GLY A 100 -6.45 -3.40 -1.62
CA GLY A 100 -7.56 -3.50 -0.66
C GLY A 100 -7.35 -2.77 0.67
N LEU A 101 -6.44 -1.79 0.72
CA LEU A 101 -6.13 -1.07 1.97
C LEU A 101 -7.31 -0.25 2.49
N PHE A 102 -8.09 0.38 1.61
CA PHE A 102 -9.30 1.09 2.01
C PHE A 102 -10.41 0.11 2.40
N THR A 103 -10.63 -0.95 1.62
CA THR A 103 -11.51 -2.07 1.99
C THR A 103 -11.25 -2.56 3.41
N LEU A 104 -9.99 -2.81 3.77
CA LEU A 104 -9.61 -3.23 5.12
C LEU A 104 -10.00 -2.18 6.16
N ARG A 105 -9.72 -0.90 5.91
CA ARG A 105 -10.10 0.20 6.82
C ARG A 105 -11.62 0.26 7.02
N ALA A 106 -12.40 0.17 5.95
CA ALA A 106 -13.85 0.20 6.02
C ALA A 106 -14.41 -1.03 6.76
N ALA A 107 -13.86 -2.22 6.48
CA ALA A 107 -14.29 -3.49 7.09
C ALA A 107 -13.93 -3.62 8.59
N LEU A 108 -12.99 -2.83 9.10
CA LEU A 108 -12.75 -2.73 10.56
C LEU A 108 -14.02 -2.29 11.29
N ASN A 109 -14.88 -1.51 10.63
CA ASN A 109 -16.24 -1.33 11.08
C ASN A 109 -17.10 -2.51 10.59
N ARG A 110 -17.27 -3.50 11.47
CA ARG A 110 -17.97 -4.77 11.21
C ARG A 110 -19.45 -4.65 10.78
N LYS A 111 -19.98 -3.43 10.63
CA LYS A 111 -21.37 -3.15 10.24
C LYS A 111 -21.53 -2.83 8.75
N THR A 112 -20.44 -2.65 8.02
CA THR A 112 -20.46 -2.19 6.64
C THR A 112 -20.08 -3.33 5.70
N GLU A 113 -20.92 -3.58 4.70
CA GLU A 113 -20.60 -4.47 3.58
C GLU A 113 -19.77 -3.71 2.54
N VAL A 114 -18.68 -4.29 2.06
CA VAL A 114 -17.75 -3.60 1.15
C VAL A 114 -17.60 -4.38 -0.15
N PHE A 115 -17.95 -3.73 -1.27
CA PHE A 115 -17.73 -4.24 -2.63
C PHE A 115 -16.48 -3.57 -3.20
N SER A 116 -15.46 -4.36 -3.51
CA SER A 116 -14.17 -3.85 -4.00
C SER A 116 -14.00 -4.14 -5.49
N PHE A 117 -13.57 -3.14 -6.24
CA PHE A 117 -13.35 -3.22 -7.68
C PHE A 117 -11.92 -2.82 -8.00
N GLU A 118 -11.15 -3.74 -8.59
CA GLU A 118 -9.80 -3.50 -9.06
C GLU A 118 -9.63 -4.12 -10.45
N PRO A 119 -9.39 -3.31 -11.50
CA PRO A 119 -9.24 -3.83 -12.85
C PRO A 119 -7.93 -4.60 -13.07
N ASN A 120 -6.91 -4.40 -12.23
CA ASN A 120 -5.62 -5.08 -12.36
C ASN A 120 -5.73 -6.57 -11.95
N PRO A 121 -5.58 -7.51 -12.91
CA PRO A 121 -5.71 -8.94 -12.63
C PRO A 121 -4.58 -9.49 -11.77
N ALA A 122 -3.45 -8.77 -11.63
CA ALA A 122 -2.39 -9.14 -10.71
C ALA A 122 -2.81 -9.01 -9.24
N VAL A 123 -3.80 -8.15 -8.96
CA VAL A 123 -4.26 -7.83 -7.61
C VAL A 123 -5.58 -8.54 -7.29
N PHE A 124 -6.54 -8.50 -8.21
CA PHE A 124 -7.80 -9.24 -8.11
C PHE A 124 -7.87 -10.31 -9.18
N LYS A 125 -7.72 -11.59 -8.78
CA LYS A 125 -8.01 -12.70 -9.68
C LYS A 125 -9.52 -12.79 -9.91
N ARG A 126 -9.92 -12.83 -11.17
CA ARG A 126 -11.29 -13.11 -11.60
C ARG A 126 -11.64 -14.58 -11.39
#